data_AF-A0A1J3K4V2-F1
#
_entry.id   AF-A0A1J3K4V2-F1
#
_cell.length_a   1.000
_cell.length_b   1.000
_cell.length_c   1.000
_cell.angle_alpha   90.00
_cell.angle_beta   90.00
_cell.angle_gamma   90.00
#
_symmetry.space_group_name_H-M   'P 1'
#
loop_
_entity.id
_entity.type
_entity.pdbx_description
1 polymer ?
#
loop_
_entity_poly.entity_id
_entity_poly.type
_entity_poly.pdbx_seq_one_letter_code
_entity_poly.pdbx_strand_id
1 'polypeptide(L)'
;KKSDQDLFLHIACIFQNYGVDLVRSMLADKNLALVLRSLVQIPYHNGIEMHSLLVQMGRQIVRQQSDEPEPGKRQFLVDAKEIGDVLVDETGTGSVIGIS
;
A
#
# COMPACT_ATOMS: atom_id res chain seq x y z
N LYS A 1 -9.70 -14.28 -1.09
CA LYS A 1 -8.38 -14.51 -0.46
C LYS A 1 -7.40 -13.58 -1.16
N LYS A 2 -6.65 -12.73 -0.45
CA LYS A 2 -5.67 -11.83 -1.08
C LYS A 2 -4.45 -12.64 -1.52
N SER A 3 -3.87 -12.30 -2.68
CA SER A 3 -2.61 -12.89 -3.10
C SER A 3 -1.45 -12.31 -2.29
N ASP A 4 -0.30 -12.99 -2.28
CA ASP A 4 0.91 -12.45 -1.64
C ASP A 4 1.35 -11.13 -2.29
N GLN A 5 1.10 -10.97 -3.59
CA GLN A 5 1.32 -9.71 -4.31
C GLN A 5 0.39 -8.60 -3.80
N ASP A 6 -0.89 -8.87 -3.59
CA ASP A 6 -1.81 -7.88 -3.03
C ASP A 6 -1.36 -7.45 -1.63
N LEU A 7 -1.01 -8.43 -0.78
CA LEU A 7 -0.51 -8.16 0.58
C LEU A 7 0.75 -7.30 0.55
N PHE A 8 1.70 -7.62 -0.33
CA PHE A 8 2.91 -6.83 -0.53
C PHE A 8 2.58 -5.36 -0.88
N LEU A 9 1.69 -5.14 -1.85
CA LEU A 9 1.34 -3.77 -2.29
C LEU A 9 0.62 -2.99 -1.20
N HIS A 10 -0.30 -3.63 -0.44
CA HIS A 10 -0.97 -2.98 0.69
C HIS A 10 0.03 -2.55 1.77
N ILE A 11 1.00 -3.41 2.11
CA ILE A 11 2.01 -3.07 3.11
C ILE A 11 2.92 -1.95 2.60
N ALA A 12 3.46 -2.08 1.39
CA ALA A 12 4.38 -1.11 0.81
C ALA A 12 3.75 0.28 0.60
N CYS A 13 2.46 0.34 0.24
CA CYS A 13 1.80 1.58 -0.16
C CYS A 13 0.96 2.21 0.94
N ILE A 14 0.33 1.42 1.81
CA ILE A 14 -0.65 1.91 2.80
C ILE A 14 -0.19 1.68 4.24
N PHE A 15 0.30 0.48 4.57
CA PHE A 15 0.52 0.09 5.96
C PHE A 15 1.97 0.23 6.46
N GLN A 16 2.82 0.97 5.75
CA GLN A 16 4.17 1.26 6.22
C GLN A 16 4.10 2.00 7.57
N ASN A 17 4.79 1.47 8.58
CA ASN A 17 4.83 1.94 9.97
C ASN A 17 3.50 1.77 10.75
N TYR A 18 2.49 1.11 10.19
CA TYR A 18 1.25 0.83 10.92
C TYR A 18 1.46 -0.30 11.94
N GLY A 19 0.71 -0.25 13.04
CA GLY A 19 0.76 -1.28 14.08
C GLY A 19 0.40 -2.66 13.55
N VAL A 20 1.21 -3.68 13.84
CA VAL A 20 1.03 -5.05 13.29
C VAL A 20 -0.34 -5.65 13.62
N ASP A 21 -0.87 -5.38 14.82
CA ASP A 21 -2.16 -5.91 15.26
C ASP A 21 -3.32 -5.28 14.49
N LEU A 22 -3.23 -3.98 14.20
CA LEU A 22 -4.19 -3.27 13.35
C LEU A 22 -4.16 -3.86 11.94
N VAL A 23 -2.98 -4.03 11.35
CA VAL A 23 -2.84 -4.56 9.99
C VAL A 23 -3.33 -6.01 9.91
N ARG A 24 -3.07 -6.84 10.93
CA ARG A 24 -3.66 -8.19 11.05
C ARG A 24 -5.18 -8.15 11.06
N SER A 25 -5.76 -7.26 11.85
CA SER A 25 -7.21 -7.11 11.96
C SER A 25 -7.84 -6.66 10.64
N MET A 26 -7.22 -5.68 9.95
CA MET A 26 -7.75 -5.12 8.71
C MET A 26 -7.64 -6.08 7.52
N LEU A 27 -6.56 -6.86 7.46
CA LEU A 27 -6.36 -7.80 6.35
C LEU A 27 -7.14 -9.11 6.55
N ALA A 28 -7.56 -9.43 7.78
CA ALA A 28 -8.27 -10.66 8.15
C ALA A 28 -7.60 -11.94 7.60
N ASP A 29 -6.29 -11.88 7.33
CA ASP A 29 -5.57 -12.91 6.58
C ASP A 29 -4.52 -13.59 7.46
N LYS A 30 -4.68 -14.91 7.64
CA LYS A 30 -3.74 -15.76 8.37
C LYS A 30 -2.39 -15.90 7.64
N ASN A 31 -2.38 -15.73 6.30
CA ASN A 31 -1.17 -15.76 5.48
C ASN A 31 -0.32 -14.50 5.58
N LEU A 32 -0.84 -13.44 6.21
CA LEU A 32 -0.05 -12.26 6.55
C LEU A 32 1.22 -12.63 7.33
N ALA A 33 1.16 -13.70 8.14
CA ALA A 33 2.32 -14.22 8.84
C ALA A 33 3.46 -14.64 7.89
N LEU A 34 3.18 -15.10 6.67
CA LEU A 34 4.21 -15.54 5.73
C LEU A 34 4.90 -14.34 5.06
N VAL A 35 4.11 -13.39 4.55
CA VAL A 35 4.59 -12.16 3.89
C VAL A 35 5.33 -11.27 4.89
N LEU A 36 4.78 -11.09 6.10
CA LEU A 36 5.45 -10.32 7.15
C LEU A 36 6.77 -10.96 7.60
N ARG A 37 6.90 -12.29 7.56
CA ARG A 37 8.12 -12.97 8.03
C ARG A 37 9.31 -12.81 7.09
N SER A 38 9.10 -12.62 5.79
CA SER A 38 10.19 -12.57 4.80
C SER A 38 10.53 -11.17 4.32
N LEU A 39 9.58 -10.23 4.34
CA LEU A 39 9.74 -8.91 3.72
C LEU A 39 9.62 -7.73 4.69
N VAL A 40 9.25 -7.99 5.94
CA VAL A 40 8.92 -6.97 6.94
C VAL A 40 9.63 -7.25 8.26
N GLN A 41 10.04 -6.18 8.92
CA GLN A 41 10.53 -6.19 10.29
C GLN A 41 9.46 -5.62 11.21
N ILE A 42 9.36 -6.16 12.43
CA ILE A 42 8.50 -5.63 13.50
C ILE A 42 9.41 -5.20 14.65
N PRO A 43 9.91 -3.96 14.63
CA PRO A 43 10.66 -3.36 15.74
C PRO A 43 9.84 -3.26 17.04
N TYR A 44 10.52 -2.89 18.14
CA TYR A 44 9.95 -2.77 19.49
C TYR A 44 8.72 -1.84 19.59
N HIS A 45 8.57 -0.88 18.68
CA HIS A 45 7.42 0.02 18.65
C HIS A 45 6.18 -0.58 17.95
N ASN A 46 6.22 -1.88 17.61
CA ASN A 46 5.12 -2.66 17.03
C ASN A 46 4.65 -2.21 15.63
N GLY A 47 5.42 -1.33 14.98
CA GLY A 47 5.18 -0.88 13.61
C GLY A 47 5.70 -1.90 12.59
N ILE A 48 4.97 -2.10 11.50
CA ILE A 48 5.44 -2.86 10.34
C ILE A 48 6.43 -2.00 9.55
N GLU A 49 7.66 -2.46 9.43
CA GLU A 49 8.68 -1.80 8.62
C GLU A 49 9.09 -2.69 7.44
N MET A 50 8.74 -2.27 6.23
CA MET A 50 9.29 -2.84 5.00
C MET A 50 10.55 -2.06 4.59
N HIS A 51 11.55 -2.76 4.06
CA HIS A 51 12.78 -2.11 3.59
C HIS A 51 12.47 -1.06 2.52
N SER A 52 13.18 0.08 2.54
CA SER A 52 12.89 1.22 1.66
C SER A 52 12.84 0.88 0.17
N LEU A 53 13.73 -0.01 -0.31
CA LEU A 53 13.72 -0.49 -1.70
C LEU A 53 12.45 -1.26 -2.07
N LEU A 54 11.92 -2.07 -1.14
CA LEU A 54 10.67 -2.81 -1.36
C LEU A 54 9.46 -1.86 -1.35
N VAL A 55 9.47 -0.85 -0.46
CA VAL A 55 8.48 0.22 -0.47
C VAL A 55 8.48 0.97 -1.80
N GLN A 56 9.67 1.36 -2.29
CA GLN A 56 9.84 2.02 -3.59
C GLN A 56 9.35 1.14 -4.73
N MET A 57 9.69 -0.16 -4.72
CA MET A 57 9.22 -1.12 -5.71
C MET A 57 7.69 -1.24 -5.73
N GLY A 58 7.05 -1.37 -4.57
CA GLY A 58 5.59 -1.44 -4.47
C GLY A 58 4.90 -0.19 -5.01
N ARG A 59 5.41 1.00 -4.63
CA ARG A 59 4.89 2.28 -5.14
C ARG A 59 5.08 2.41 -6.65
N GLN A 60 6.20 1.96 -7.18
CA GLN A 60 6.45 1.98 -8.63
C GLN A 60 5.52 1.04 -9.39
N ILE A 61 5.23 -0.15 -8.86
CA ILE A 61 4.25 -1.08 -9.44
C ILE A 61 2.88 -0.43 -9.51
N VAL A 62 2.42 0.24 -8.43
CA VAL A 62 1.15 0.97 -8.42
C VAL A 62 1.14 2.12 -9.42
N ARG A 63 2.24 2.88 -9.50
CA ARG A 63 2.38 4.01 -10.44
C ARG A 63 2.24 3.56 -11.89
N GLN A 64 2.77 2.38 -12.23
CA GLN A 64 2.73 1.78 -13.56
C GLN A 64 1.35 1.20 -13.96
N GLN A 65 0.34 1.22 -13.08
CA GLN A 65 -1.00 0.73 -13.41
C GLN A 65 -1.80 1.67 -14.31
N SER A 66 -1.35 2.91 -14.45
CA SER A 66 -1.99 3.96 -15.24
C SER A 66 -0.96 4.64 -16.13
N ASP A 67 -1.36 5.07 -17.32
CA ASP A 67 -0.55 5.98 -18.11
C ASP A 67 -0.42 7.33 -17.39
N GLU A 68 0.74 7.98 -17.48
CA GLU A 68 0.91 9.32 -16.90
C GLU A 68 0.22 10.37 -17.78
N PRO A 69 -0.56 11.32 -17.22
CA PRO A 69 -0.76 11.61 -15.79
C PRO A 69 -2.18 11.23 -15.29
N GLU A 70 -2.48 9.94 -15.08
CA GLU A 70 -3.80 9.50 -14.60
C GLU A 70 -3.76 8.80 -13.22
N PRO A 71 -3.35 9.49 -12.14
CA PRO A 71 -3.27 8.90 -10.80
C PRO A 71 -4.59 8.28 -10.34
N GLY A 72 -5.74 8.89 -10.65
CA GLY A 72 -7.07 8.39 -10.30
C GLY A 72 -7.45 7.01 -10.88
N LYS A 73 -6.63 6.44 -11.79
CA LYS A 73 -6.81 5.07 -12.31
C LYS A 73 -5.96 4.02 -11.60
N ARG A 74 -5.09 4.41 -10.68
CA ARG A 74 -4.23 3.51 -9.89
C ARG A 74 -5.01 2.88 -8.74
N GLN A 75 -4.52 1.75 -8.22
CA GLN A 75 -5.17 1.10 -7.08
C GLN A 75 -4.96 1.85 -5.75
N PHE A 76 -3.80 2.48 -5.58
CA PHE A 76 -3.45 3.26 -4.39
C PHE A 76 -2.91 4.64 -4.76
N LEU A 77 -3.19 5.64 -3.92
CA LEU A 77 -2.54 6.95 -3.97
C LEU A 77 -1.75 7.16 -2.68
N VAL A 78 -0.48 7.52 -2.81
CA VAL A 78 0.45 7.65 -1.66
C VAL A 78 1.12 9.01 -1.62
N ASP A 79 1.08 9.75 -2.72
CA ASP A 79 1.63 11.11 -2.80
C ASP A 79 0.54 12.12 -2.43
N ALA A 80 0.79 12.92 -1.40
CA ALA A 80 -0.20 13.86 -0.87
C ALA A 80 -0.65 14.91 -1.91
N LYS A 81 0.24 15.31 -2.84
CA LYS A 81 -0.12 16.24 -3.91
C LYS A 81 -1.01 15.54 -4.94
N GLU A 82 -0.65 14.34 -5.39
CA GLU A 82 -1.51 13.57 -6.29
C GLU A 82 -2.89 13.28 -5.68
N ILE A 83 -2.96 12.96 -4.38
CA ILE A 83 -4.23 12.78 -3.66
C ILE A 83 -5.05 14.06 -3.70
N GLY A 84 -4.43 15.20 -3.38
CA GLY A 84 -5.10 16.51 -3.44
C GLY A 84 -5.63 16.82 -4.84
N ASP A 85 -4.79 16.68 -5.86
CA ASP A 85 -5.14 16.93 -7.26
C ASP A 85 -6.31 16.02 -7.69
N VAL A 86 -6.26 14.71 -7.36
CA VAL A 86 -7.35 13.76 -7.70
C VAL A 86 -8.67 14.11 -7.03
N LEU A 87 -8.64 14.53 -5.76
CA LEU A 87 -9.84 14.89 -5.00
C LEU A 87 -10.44 16.22 -5.46
N VAL A 88 -9.61 17.21 -5.76
CA VAL A 88 -10.05 18.54 -6.21
C VAL A 88 -10.61 18.48 -7.63
N ASP A 89 -9.94 17.77 -8.53
CA ASP A 89 -10.34 17.66 -9.93
C ASP A 89 -11.37 16.55 -10.18
N GLU A 90 -11.81 15.85 -9.14
CA GLU A 90 -12.76 14.73 -9.18
C GLU A 90 -12.36 13.62 -10.18
N THR A 91 -11.06 13.39 -10.36
CA THR A 91 -10.52 12.43 -11.34
C THR A 91 -10.39 10.99 -10.82
N GLY A 92 -10.80 10.76 -9.57
CA GLY A 92 -10.78 9.44 -8.94
C GLY A 92 -11.73 8.47 -9.63
N THR A 93 -11.27 7.24 -9.85
CA THR A 93 -12.10 6.18 -10.43
C THR A 93 -12.34 5.05 -9.42
N GLY A 94 -13.23 4.12 -9.76
CA GLY A 94 -13.45 2.91 -8.95
C GLY A 94 -12.23 1.99 -8.81
N SER A 95 -11.13 2.27 -9.52
CA SER A 95 -9.84 1.61 -9.33
C SER A 95 -9.18 1.97 -8.00
N VAL A 96 -9.38 3.20 -7.49
CA VAL A 96 -8.75 3.65 -6.24
C VAL A 96 -9.43 2.96 -5.06
N ILE A 97 -8.70 2.08 -4.39
CA ILE A 97 -9.20 1.31 -3.24
C ILE A 97 -8.52 1.71 -1.92
N GLY A 98 -7.54 2.62 -1.96
CA GLY A 98 -6.88 3.14 -0.76
C GLY A 98 -6.02 4.36 -1.02
N ILE A 99 -5.92 5.22 -0.01
CA ILE A 99 -5.02 6.38 0.03
C ILE A 99 -4.24 6.34 1.35
N SER A 100 -3.00 6.86 1.37
CA SER A 100 -2.15 6.93 2.56
C SER A 100 -1.58 8.32 2.80
#